data_AF-A0A2V9BLU3-F1
#
_entry.id   AF-A0A2V9BLU3-F1
#
_cell.length_a   1.000
_cell.length_b   1.000
_cell.length_c   1.000
_cell.angle_alpha   90.00
_cell.angle_beta   90.00
_cell.angle_gamma   90.00
#
_symmetry.space_group_name_H-M   'P 1'
#
loop_
_entity.id
_entity.type
_entity.pdbx_description
1 polymer ?
#
loop_
_entity_poly.entity_id
_entity_poly.type
_entity_poly.pdbx_seq_one_letter_code
_entity_poly.pdbx_strand_id
1 'polypeptide(L)' 'MWKVWVKGLMAAAIGGASSSVTVVLADPDHFNFSAGLKKLGAVTAMGALVAVAAYLQKSPLPQT' A
#
# COMPACT_ATOMS: atom_id res chain seq x y z
N MET A 1 -8.07 -22.31 -2.94
CA MET A 1 -6.85 -21.46 -3.02
C MET A 1 -7.17 -19.97 -3.17
N TRP A 2 -8.23 -19.60 -3.89
CA TRP A 2 -8.69 -18.21 -4.08
C TRP A 2 -8.74 -17.34 -2.82
N LYS A 3 -9.34 -17.84 -1.74
CA LYS A 3 -9.47 -17.09 -0.47
C LYS A 3 -8.11 -16.65 0.10
N VAL A 4 -7.07 -17.47 -0.05
CA VAL A 4 -5.72 -17.15 0.44
C VAL A 4 -5.09 -16.10 -0.46
N TRP A 5 -5.25 -16.24 -1.78
CA TRP A 5 -4.71 -15.29 -2.74
C TRP A 5 -5.28 -13.88 -2.56
N VAL A 6 -6.60 -13.72 -2.36
CA VAL A 6 -7.22 -12.41 -2.10
C VAL A 6 -6.72 -11.80 -0.82
N LYS A 7 -6.63 -12.61 0.24
CA LYS A 7 -6.08 -12.15 1.52
C LYS A 7 -4.64 -11.70 1.38
N GLY A 8 -3.83 -12.39 0.57
CA GLY A 8 -2.47 -11.98 0.23
C GLY A 8 -2.43 -10.65 -0.53
N LEU A 9 -3.29 -10.47 -1.53
CA LEU A 9 -3.41 -9.21 -2.28
C LEU A 9 -3.79 -8.04 -1.36
N MET A 10 -4.77 -8.23 -0.47
CA MET A 10 -5.17 -7.22 0.51
C MET A 10 -4.07 -6.94 1.53
N ALA A 11 -3.38 -7.98 2.00
CA ALA A 11 -2.23 -7.81 2.90
C ALA A 11 -1.10 -7.02 2.22
N ALA A 12 -0.84 -7.27 0.93
CA ALA A 12 0.13 -6.50 0.15
C ALA A 12 -0.29 -5.02 0.03
N ALA A 13 -1.56 -4.75 -0.29
CA ALA A 13 -2.08 -3.38 -0.34
C ALA A 13 -1.91 -2.64 0.99
N ILE A 14 -2.27 -3.28 2.11
CA ILE A 14 -2.15 -2.70 3.46
C ILE A 14 -0.67 -2.49 3.82
N GLY A 15 0.20 -3.46 3.52
CA GLY A 15 1.63 -3.34 3.78
C GLY A 15 2.30 -2.26 2.92
N GLY A 16 1.86 -2.09 1.68
CA GLY A 16 2.30 -1.00 0.81
C GLY A 16 1.82 0.36 1.33
N ALA A 17 0.55 0.46 1.73
CA ALA A 17 -0.03 1.66 2.32
C ALA A 17 0.72 2.08 3.60
N SER A 18 1.02 1.14 4.49
CA SER A 18 1.66 1.44 5.78
C SER A 18 3.08 1.99 5.64
N SER A 19 3.75 1.77 4.51
CA SER A 19 5.05 2.37 4.22
C SER A 19 5.00 3.91 4.23
N SER A 20 3.83 4.53 4.02
CA SER A 20 3.68 5.99 4.09
C SER A 20 3.92 6.57 5.48
N VAL A 21 3.90 5.76 6.54
CA VAL A 21 4.30 6.21 7.89
C VAL A 21 5.73 6.73 7.88
N THR A 22 6.60 6.18 7.03
CA THR A 22 7.99 6.65 6.92
C THR A 22 8.10 8.08 6.42
N VAL A 23 7.22 8.53 5.50
CA VAL A 23 7.26 9.92 5.01
C VAL A 23 6.71 10.92 6.02
N VAL A 24 5.81 10.50 6.90
CA VAL A 24 5.36 11.33 8.04
C VAL A 24 6.51 11.62 9.00
N LEU A 25 7.41 10.65 9.19
CA LEU A 25 8.60 10.82 10.05
C LEU A 25 9.72 11.58 9.34
N ALA A 26 9.86 11.39 8.02
CA ALA A 26 10.93 12.03 7.24
C ALA A 26 10.66 13.51 6.96
N ASP A 27 9.40 13.90 6.73
CA ASP A 27 8.98 15.28 6.43
C ASP A 27 7.58 15.55 7.02
N PRO A 28 7.49 15.81 8.34
CA PRO A 28 6.21 16.00 9.03
C PRO A 28 5.48 17.29 8.62
N ASP A 29 6.18 18.30 8.09
CA ASP A 29 5.56 19.57 7.69
C ASP A 29 4.68 19.40 6.45
N HIS A 30 5.11 18.55 5.50
CA HIS A 30 4.36 18.27 4.27
C HIS A 30 3.49 17.02 4.33
N PHE A 31 3.83 16.04 5.17
CA PHE A 31 3.13 14.77 5.30
C PHE A 31 2.63 14.59 6.73
N ASN A 32 1.46 15.16 7.02
CA ASN A 32 0.79 15.06 8.32
C ASN A 32 -0.72 14.83 8.16
N PHE A 33 -1.40 14.66 9.30
CA PHE A 33 -2.84 14.42 9.35
C PHE A 33 -3.70 15.71 9.29
N SER A 34 -3.09 16.87 9.07
CA SER A 34 -3.76 18.17 8.92
C SER A 34 -3.62 18.67 7.48
N ALA A 35 -2.93 19.78 7.22
CA ALA A 35 -2.73 20.35 5.89
C ALA A 35 -2.02 19.40 4.90
N GLY A 36 -1.22 18.45 5.41
CA GLY A 36 -0.50 17.46 4.60
C GLY A 36 -1.31 16.22 4.19
N LEU A 37 -2.56 16.09 4.65
CA LEU A 37 -3.32 14.83 4.55
C LEU A 37 -3.56 14.40 3.10
N LYS A 38 -3.76 15.34 2.18
CA LYS A 38 -3.96 15.04 0.75
C LYS A 38 -2.69 14.42 0.13
N LYS A 39 -1.52 14.97 0.46
CA LYS A 39 -0.23 14.44 -0.04
C LYS A 39 0.08 13.09 0.60
N LEU A 40 -0.18 12.95 1.90
CA LEU A 40 -0.02 11.70 2.62
C LEU A 40 -0.94 10.59 2.06
N GLY A 41 -2.20 10.92 1.76
CA GLY A 41 -3.13 10.02 1.11
C GLY A 41 -2.67 9.57 -0.27
N ALA A 42 -2.09 10.47 -1.07
CA ALA A 42 -1.53 10.12 -2.38
C ALA A 42 -0.35 9.14 -2.27
N VAL A 43 0.59 9.38 -1.33
CA VAL A 43 1.72 8.45 -1.10
C VAL A 43 1.23 7.10 -0.58
N THR A 44 0.25 7.10 0.33
CA THR A 44 -0.37 5.88 0.87
C THR A 44 -1.02 5.06 -0.24
N ALA A 45 -1.80 5.70 -1.11
CA ALA A 45 -2.44 5.04 -2.25
C ALA A 45 -1.40 4.51 -3.24
N MET A 46 -0.36 5.29 -3.53
CA MET A 46 0.72 4.86 -4.43
C MET A 46 1.47 3.65 -3.87
N GLY A 47 1.84 3.68 -2.58
CA GLY A 47 2.49 2.55 -1.90
C GLY A 47 1.64 1.28 -1.96
N ALA A 48 0.33 1.40 -1.73
CA ALA A 48 -0.60 0.28 -1.87
C ALA A 48 -0.63 -0.29 -3.29
N LEU A 49 -0.74 0.57 -4.31
CA LEU A 49 -0.78 0.15 -5.71
C LEU A 49 0.51 -0.54 -6.15
N VAL A 50 1.67 -0.01 -5.75
CA VAL A 50 2.97 -0.62 -6.06
C VAL A 50 3.09 -2.00 -5.42
N ALA A 51 2.69 -2.15 -4.16
CA ALA A 51 2.74 -3.44 -3.48
C ALA A 51 1.74 -4.46 -4.06
N VAL A 52 0.55 -4.01 -4.46
CA VAL A 52 -0.43 -4.83 -5.19
C VAL A 52 0.14 -5.29 -6.52
N ALA A 53 0.73 -4.38 -7.31
CA ALA A 53 1.35 -4.74 -8.59
C ALA A 53 2.49 -5.75 -8.41
N ALA A 54 3.35 -5.55 -7.41
CA ALA A 54 4.41 -6.49 -7.07
C ALA A 54 3.87 -7.85 -6.63
N TYR A 55 2.77 -7.89 -5.87
CA TYR A 55 2.11 -9.13 -5.50
C TYR A 55 1.57 -9.86 -6.73
N LEU A 56 0.91 -9.15 -7.66
CA LEU A 56 0.39 -9.72 -8.91
C LEU A 56 1.50 -10.27 -9.81
N GLN A 57 2.66 -9.60 -9.85
CA GLN A 57 3.82 -10.07 -10.62
C GLN A 57 4.42 -11.39 -10.08
N LYS A 58 4.38 -11.60 -8.76
CA LYS A 58 4.99 -12.77 -8.10
C LYS A 58 3.99 -13.89 -7.80
N SER A 59 2.71 -13.56 -7.68
CA SER A 59 1.64 -14.49 -7.27
C SER A 59 0.71 -14.77 -8.44
N PRO A 60 0.94 -15.83 -9.23
CA PRO A 60 0.05 -16.19 -10.33
C PRO A 60 -1.38 -16.41 -9.83
N LEU A 61 -2.35 -16.21 -10.73
CA LEU A 61 -3.75 -16.45 -10.40
C LEU A 61 -3.95 -17.91 -9.99
N PRO A 62 -4.68 -18.18 -8.89
CA PRO A 62 -4.91 -19.53 -8.44
C PRO A 62 -5.72 -20.29 -9.50
N GLN A 63 -5.25 -21.47 -9.87
CA GLN A 63 -6.05 -22.42 -10.64
C GLN A 63 -7.21 -22.89 -9.76
N THR A 64 -8.38 -23.04 -10.38
CA THR A 64 -9.68 -23.34 -9.77
C THR A 64 -9.60 -24.31 -8.60
#